data_AF-A0A176TBT8-F1
#
_entry.id   AF-A0A176TBT8-F1
#
_cell.length_a   1.000
_cell.length_b   1.000
_cell.length_c   1.000
_cell.angle_alpha   90.00
_cell.angle_beta   90.00
_cell.angle_gamma   90.00
#
_symmetry.space_group_name_H-M   'P 1'
#
loop_
_entity.id
_entity.type
_entity.pdbx_description
1 polymer ?
#
loop_
_entity_poly.entity_id
_entity_poly.type
_entity_poly.pdbx_seq_one_letter_code
_entity_poly.pdbx_strand_id
1 'polypeptide(L)'
;MKKVNLKLFKVLGLSVLSFVFYFVISNSDKINSIINTLLKSNSSKGFGVYIVIYLVKWFLLIFGVISLIVVISRFFIKKEH
;
A
#
# COMPACT_ATOMS: atom_id res chain seq x y z
N MET A 1 -13.17 -22.38 21.31
CA MET A 1 -13.20 -21.43 20.17
C MET A 1 -12.20 -20.30 20.44
N LYS A 2 -11.06 -20.23 19.72
CA LYS A 2 -10.05 -19.16 19.93
C LYS A 2 -10.72 -17.80 19.65
N LYS A 3 -10.75 -16.89 20.63
CA LYS A 3 -11.23 -15.50 20.41
C LYS A 3 -10.34 -14.84 19.34
N VAL A 4 -10.85 -14.74 18.12
CA VAL A 4 -10.21 -13.97 17.04
C VAL A 4 -10.18 -12.52 17.49
N ASN A 5 -8.99 -11.94 17.55
CA ASN A 5 -8.85 -10.54 17.91
C ASN A 5 -9.26 -9.69 16.68
N LEU A 6 -10.51 -9.25 16.66
CA LEU A 6 -11.10 -8.44 15.57
C LEU A 6 -10.24 -7.24 15.17
N LYS A 7 -9.49 -6.64 16.11
CA LYS A 7 -8.56 -5.54 15.81
C LYS A 7 -7.40 -5.99 14.93
N LEU A 8 -6.80 -7.15 15.21
CA LEU A 8 -5.72 -7.73 14.41
C LEU A 8 -6.19 -8.13 13.02
N PHE A 9 -7.39 -8.71 12.92
CA PHE A 9 -7.96 -9.08 11.63
C PHE A 9 -8.23 -7.85 10.75
N LYS A 10 -8.67 -6.73 11.33
CA LYS A 10 -8.80 -5.45 10.62
C LYS A 10 -7.46 -4.92 10.11
N VAL A 11 -6.40 -4.98 10.92
CA VAL A 11 -5.05 -4.56 10.50
C VAL A 11 -4.50 -5.45 9.38
N LEU A 12 -4.72 -6.77 9.47
CA LEU A 12 -4.42 -7.72 8.40
C LEU A 12 -5.15 -7.36 7.11
N GLY A 13 -6.45 -7.13 7.18
CA GLY A 13 -7.26 -6.72 6.02
C GLY A 13 -6.74 -5.43 5.39
N LEU A 14 -6.39 -4.43 6.20
CA LEU A 14 -5.81 -3.17 5.73
C LEU A 14 -4.43 -3.37 5.07
N SER A 15 -3.59 -4.25 5.60
CA SER A 15 -2.30 -4.60 4.99
C SER A 15 -2.48 -5.22 3.61
N VAL A 16 -3.36 -6.22 3.50
CA VAL A 16 -3.67 -6.90 2.23
C VAL A 16 -4.25 -5.91 1.22
N LEU A 17 -5.23 -5.09 1.63
CA LEU A 17 -5.79 -4.03 0.78
C LEU A 17 -4.71 -3.08 0.28
N SER A 18 -3.80 -2.65 1.15
CA SER A 18 -2.72 -1.73 0.78
C SER A 18 -1.79 -2.33 -0.26
N PHE A 19 -1.40 -3.60 -0.10
CA PHE A 19 -0.61 -4.31 -1.11
C PHE A 19 -1.35 -4.52 -2.42
N VAL A 20 -2.65 -4.81 -2.38
CA VAL A 20 -3.49 -4.92 -3.59
C VAL A 20 -3.53 -3.59 -4.32
N PHE A 21 -3.77 -2.48 -3.63
CA PHE A 21 -3.75 -1.15 -4.24
C PHE A 21 -2.38 -0.81 -4.82
N TYR A 22 -1.29 -1.10 -4.11
CA TYR A 22 0.06 -0.93 -4.63
C TYR A 22 0.29 -1.72 -5.92
N PHE A 23 -0.15 -2.98 -5.94
CA PHE A 23 -0.01 -3.87 -7.09
C PHE A 23 -0.82 -3.38 -8.29
N VAL A 24 -2.08 -2.99 -8.08
CA VAL A 24 -2.94 -2.42 -9.12
C VAL A 24 -2.34 -1.14 -9.68
N ILE A 25 -1.87 -0.23 -8.82
CA ILE A 25 -1.24 1.03 -9.26
C ILE A 25 0.04 0.76 -10.05
N SER A 26 0.82 -0.23 -9.64
CA SER A 26 2.12 -0.53 -10.26
C SER A 26 2.01 -1.29 -11.59
N ASN A 27 0.99 -2.12 -11.76
CA ASN A 27 0.81 -2.97 -12.94
C ASN A 27 -0.29 -2.47 -13.89
N SER A 28 -0.99 -1.39 -13.55
CA SER A 28 -2.03 -0.85 -14.42
C SER A 28 -1.44 -0.09 -15.60
N ASP A 29 -1.65 -0.62 -16.80
CA ASP A 29 -1.28 0.03 -18.06
C ASP A 29 -1.92 1.41 -18.22
N LYS A 30 -3.12 1.60 -17.67
CA LYS A 30 -3.81 2.90 -17.68
C LYS A 30 -3.03 3.94 -16.89
N ILE A 31 -2.57 3.59 -15.69
CA ILE A 31 -1.80 4.49 -14.83
C ILE A 31 -0.44 4.79 -15.47
N ASN A 32 0.22 3.78 -16.02
CA ASN A 32 1.49 3.95 -16.73
C ASN A 32 1.34 4.83 -17.98
N SER A 33 0.25 4.68 -18.74
CA SER A 33 -0.07 5.54 -19.89
C SER A 33 -0.33 6.99 -19.47
N ILE A 34 -1.05 7.20 -18.37
CA ILE A 34 -1.29 8.54 -17.81
C ILE A 34 0.04 9.17 -17.38
N ILE A 35 0.90 8.44 -16.66
CA ILE A 35 2.24 8.89 -16.26
C ILE A 35 3.07 9.29 -17.49
N ASN A 36 3.10 8.46 -18.51
CA ASN A 36 3.85 8.73 -19.75
C ASN A 36 3.31 9.97 -20.47
N THR A 37 2.00 10.16 -20.50
CA THR A 37 1.36 11.35 -21.10
C THR A 37 1.68 12.60 -20.29
N LEU A 38 1.65 12.52 -18.96
CA LEU A 38 1.98 13.62 -18.07
C LEU A 38 3.45 14.06 -18.25
N LEU A 39 4.38 13.10 -18.33
CA LEU A 39 5.79 13.35 -18.60
C LEU A 39 6.03 14.01 -19.96
N LYS A 40 5.29 13.60 -20.99
CA LYS A 40 5.40 14.18 -22.34
C LYS A 40 4.84 15.60 -22.45
N SER A 41 3.86 15.97 -21.63
CA SER A 41 3.19 17.28 -21.76
C SER A 41 4.01 18.48 -21.25
N ASN A 42 5.16 18.26 -20.60
CA ASN A 42 6.02 19.30 -20.01
C ASN A 42 5.27 20.35 -19.15
N SER A 43 4.10 19.99 -18.63
CA SER A 43 3.28 20.87 -17.81
C SER A 43 3.68 20.75 -16.35
N SER A 44 3.89 21.89 -15.68
CA SER A 44 4.16 21.95 -14.24
C SER A 44 3.08 21.25 -13.40
N LYS A 45 1.83 21.31 -13.85
CA LYS A 45 0.70 20.59 -13.24
C LYS A 45 0.84 19.08 -13.38
N GLY A 46 1.34 18.61 -14.52
CA GLY A 46 1.53 17.18 -14.79
C GLY A 46 2.64 16.57 -13.94
N PHE A 47 3.71 17.33 -13.70
CA PHE A 47 4.79 16.94 -12.79
C PHE A 47 4.30 16.79 -11.33
N GLY A 48 3.44 17.69 -10.86
CA GLY A 48 2.82 17.58 -9.54
C GLY A 48 2.02 16.28 -9.37
N VAL A 49 1.17 15.96 -10.36
CA VAL A 49 0.38 14.71 -10.35
C VAL A 49 1.29 13.48 -10.38
N TYR A 50 2.36 13.51 -11.17
CA TYR A 50 3.36 12.43 -11.22
C TYR A 50 3.98 12.16 -9.84
N ILE A 51 4.44 13.19 -9.14
CA ILE A 51 5.02 13.07 -7.79
C ILE A 51 4.01 12.48 -6.81
N VAL A 52 2.76 12.97 -6.84
CA VAL A 52 1.71 12.49 -5.94
C VAL A 52 1.43 11.00 -6.16
N ILE A 53 1.36 10.53 -7.42
CA ILE A 53 1.16 9.11 -7.72
C ILE A 53 2.31 8.28 -7.13
N TYR A 54 3.55 8.73 -7.29
CA TYR A 54 4.72 8.06 -6.72
C TYR A 54 4.69 8.05 -5.19
N LEU A 55 4.37 9.18 -4.55
CA LEU A 55 4.25 9.27 -3.09
C LEU A 55 3.18 8.32 -2.55
N VAL A 56 2.00 8.28 -3.18
CA VAL A 56 0.92 7.35 -2.80
C VAL A 56 1.37 5.90 -2.95
N LYS A 57 2.05 5.57 -4.06
CA LYS A 57 2.59 4.23 -4.30
C LYS A 57 3.57 3.81 -3.19
N TRP A 58 4.54 4.64 -2.85
CA TRP A 58 5.48 4.34 -1.77
C TRP A 58 4.83 4.29 -0.39
N PHE A 59 3.87 5.19 -0.13
CA PHE A 59 3.11 5.20 1.12
C PHE A 59 2.33 3.90 1.32
N LEU A 60 1.64 3.39 0.28
CA LEU A 60 0.93 2.11 0.34
C LEU A 60 1.89 0.95 0.63
N LEU A 61 3.06 0.91 -0.01
CA LEU A 61 4.03 -0.14 0.23
C LEU A 61 4.53 -0.12 1.68
N ILE A 62 4.93 1.04 2.19
CA ILE A 62 5.41 1.20 3.58
C ILE A 62 4.30 0.84 4.56
N PHE A 63 3.08 1.32 4.33
CA PHE A 63 1.94 1.03 5.19
C PHE A 63 1.60 -0.46 5.22
N GLY A 64 1.61 -1.13 4.06
CA GLY A 64 1.42 -2.57 3.93
C GLY A 64 2.45 -3.35 4.74
N VAL A 65 3.74 -3.01 4.59
CA VAL A 65 4.86 -3.66 5.30
C VAL A 65 4.78 -3.44 6.80
N ILE A 66 4.58 -2.20 7.27
CA ILE A 66 4.47 -1.89 8.71
C ILE A 66 3.30 -2.67 9.32
N SER A 67 2.15 -2.68 8.65
CA SER A 67 0.96 -3.40 9.11
C SER A 67 1.22 -4.91 9.22
N LEU A 68 1.95 -5.47 8.26
CA LEU A 68 2.34 -6.88 8.26
C LEU A 68 3.28 -7.19 9.43
N ILE A 69 4.29 -6.35 9.68
CA ILE A 69 5.23 -6.48 10.80
C ILE A 69 4.47 -6.47 12.12
N VAL A 70 3.56 -5.52 12.34
CA VAL A 70 2.75 -5.44 13.57
C VAL A 70 1.94 -6.71 13.80
N VAL A 71 1.36 -7.27 12.75
CA VAL A 71 0.61 -8.53 12.82
C VAL A 71 1.54 -9.68 13.21
N ILE A 72 2.66 -9.83 12.51
CA ILE A 72 3.65 -10.89 12.77
C ILE A 72 4.17 -10.78 14.20
N SER A 73 4.62 -9.61 14.64
CA SER A 73 5.13 -9.40 16.01
C SER A 73 4.11 -9.79 17.07
N ARG A 74 2.81 -9.46 16.88
CA ARG A 74 1.77 -9.89 17.82
C ARG A 74 1.50 -11.39 17.82
N PHE A 75 1.68 -12.07 16.70
CA PHE A 75 1.57 -13.54 16.64
C PHE A 75 2.73 -14.23 17.35
N PHE A 76 3.96 -13.71 17.21
CA PHE A 76 5.15 -14.26 17.88
C PHE A 76 5.15 -13.98 19.39
N ILE A 77 4.89 -12.74 19.82
CA ILE A 77 4.85 -12.37 21.26
C ILE A 77 3.79 -13.16 22.03
N LYS A 78 2.65 -13.48 21.39
CA LYS A 78 1.58 -14.25 22.04
C LYS A 78 1.87 -15.76 22.14
N LYS A 79 2.96 -16.25 21.53
CA LYS A 79 3.35 -17.66 21.61
C LYS A 79 4.23 -17.96 22.82
N GLU A 80 4.86 -16.93 23.41
CA GLU A 80 5.78 -17.04 24.55
C GLU A 80 5.10 -16.83 25.92
N HIS A 81 3.81 -16.50 25.96
CA HIS A 81 2.97 -16.41 27.17
C HIS A 81 1.77 -17.36 27.07
#